data_AF-A0A182S633-F1
#
_entry.id   AF-A0A182S633-F1
#
_cell.length_a   1.000
_cell.length_b   1.000
_cell.length_c   1.000
_cell.angle_alpha   90.00
_cell.angle_beta   90.00
_cell.angle_gamma   90.00
#
_symmetry.space_group_name_H-M   'P 1'
#
loop_
_entity.id
_entity.type
_entity.pdbx_description
1 polymer ?
#
loop_
_entity_poly.entity_id
_entity_poly.type
_entity_poly.pdbx_seq_one_letter_code
_entity_poly.pdbx_strand_id
1 'polypeptide(L)'
;MLNKTPVQAVNLHVIAELPRLQFLDLTRNRIHSLYCTPGLAKTPMLAIVYLSYNKLRSINMNLFHAMDSLEMLDLSHNLISVMSGSLVSRSLSFLDLSHNKLLEFDSCQWSLPNIYNLVVNDNLLELLPRCIEQTFGNVSFIDFHNNRFRRDEMFRFGKLENLAYLTLDHNQLTYVTLDKSTIPSKMSYLSLSCNKLTHFAMSYVPSKDVFVDVTKNCIVSVDWNKVSTNLTKLTMEGNPAFICWTTLLQPSTALRFHCDPDFICELWNWNPREEGTFVLYHIPKAYRTLELHNLLASSASSKLFEIFETLRQDKEVTLRVQVSTLRTFVLENDAYYVVMDFEKTHLSSISFGRNSRLKLLMIKRSKLTQLPRTIDRLKALNRLTLSHSLIQAVNLNVIAELPNLMYLDLSRNKIHSLYFTAQKALIPNLVDVYLGYNMLRSINMNLFHTMTSLENIDLSHNLIGVVSGSLTASNLTFLDLSFNRLSTLDCCEWSIPNIQNLVADNNLFQLLP
;
A
#
# COMPACT_ATOMS: atom_id res chain seq x y z
N MET A 1 -39.52 -7.37 26.02
CA MET A 1 -39.99 -7.06 24.65
C MET A 1 -41.06 -5.97 24.72
N LEU A 2 -40.69 -4.70 24.59
CA LEU A 2 -41.60 -3.54 24.53
C LEU A 2 -42.02 -3.22 23.07
N ASN A 3 -42.24 -4.25 22.24
CA ASN A 3 -42.25 -4.13 20.78
C ASN A 3 -43.62 -3.74 20.16
N LYS A 4 -44.54 -3.09 20.88
CA LYS A 4 -45.87 -2.73 20.32
C LYS A 4 -46.32 -1.28 20.54
N THR A 5 -45.58 -0.47 21.29
CA THR A 5 -45.83 0.98 21.42
C THR A 5 -44.50 1.70 21.55
N PRO A 6 -44.22 2.75 20.76
CA PRO A 6 -42.95 3.46 20.88
C PRO A 6 -42.86 4.12 22.25
N VAL A 7 -41.89 3.69 23.06
CA VAL A 7 -41.66 4.26 24.39
C VAL A 7 -41.21 5.71 24.23
N GLN A 8 -41.84 6.63 24.95
CA GLN A 8 -41.57 8.07 24.84
C GLN A 8 -40.82 8.64 26.05
N ALA A 9 -41.03 8.05 27.23
CA ALA A 9 -40.30 8.41 28.44
C ALA A 9 -40.08 7.14 29.28
N VAL A 10 -38.97 7.09 30.01
CA VAL A 10 -38.62 5.95 30.85
C VAL A 10 -38.31 6.43 32.27
N ASN A 11 -39.05 5.88 33.24
CA ASN A 11 -38.68 5.98 34.64
C ASN A 11 -37.70 4.85 34.98
N LEU A 12 -36.44 5.19 35.22
CA LEU A 12 -35.41 4.21 35.57
C LEU A 12 -35.66 3.52 36.92
N HIS A 13 -36.50 4.09 37.80
CA HIS A 13 -36.88 3.46 39.05
C HIS A 13 -37.57 2.10 38.84
N VAL A 14 -38.37 1.95 37.78
CA VAL A 14 -39.06 0.68 37.47
C VAL A 14 -38.06 -0.43 37.13
N ILE A 15 -36.90 -0.08 36.57
CA ILE A 15 -35.85 -1.06 36.25
C ILE A 15 -35.18 -1.57 37.53
N ALA A 16 -35.18 -0.79 38.60
CA ALA A 16 -34.65 -1.19 39.90
C ALA A 16 -35.49 -2.25 40.62
N GLU A 17 -36.74 -2.48 40.17
CA GLU A 17 -37.56 -3.61 40.63
C GLU A 17 -37.16 -4.94 39.95
N LEU A 18 -36.21 -4.93 39.02
CA LEU A 18 -35.72 -6.09 38.28
C LEU A 18 -34.27 -6.43 38.70
N PRO A 19 -34.04 -7.00 39.89
CA PRO A 19 -32.70 -7.09 40.49
C PRO A 19 -31.72 -8.01 39.73
N ARG A 20 -32.21 -8.85 38.82
CA ARG A 20 -31.41 -9.75 37.97
C ARG A 20 -31.20 -9.24 36.55
N LEU A 21 -31.74 -8.07 36.19
CA LEU A 21 -31.61 -7.54 34.85
C LEU A 21 -30.15 -7.15 34.60
N GLN A 22 -29.55 -7.74 33.57
CA GLN A 22 -28.15 -7.46 33.16
C GLN A 22 -28.07 -6.64 31.88
N PHE A 23 -29.11 -6.68 31.07
CA PHE A 23 -29.16 -6.08 29.74
C PHE A 23 -30.48 -5.35 29.55
N LEU A 24 -30.41 -4.08 29.17
CA LEU A 24 -31.55 -3.25 28.85
C LEU A 24 -31.37 -2.64 27.46
N ASP A 25 -32.22 -3.08 26.53
CA ASP A 25 -32.28 -2.54 25.18
C ASP A 25 -33.55 -1.71 24.99
N LEU A 26 -33.34 -0.42 24.76
CA LEU A 26 -34.35 0.59 24.44
C LEU A 26 -34.04 1.26 23.09
N THR A 27 -33.19 0.66 22.27
CA THR A 27 -32.81 1.18 20.97
C THR A 27 -34.01 1.33 20.03
N ARG A 28 -33.96 2.35 19.15
CA ARG A 28 -34.99 2.61 18.13
C ARG A 28 -36.40 2.84 18.71
N ASN A 29 -36.48 3.58 19.80
CA ASN A 29 -37.75 4.07 20.36
C ASN A 29 -37.96 5.56 20.05
N ARG A 30 -38.87 6.23 20.78
CA ARG A 30 -39.13 7.68 20.68
C ARG A 30 -38.83 8.37 22.01
N ILE A 31 -37.88 7.83 22.76
CA ILE A 31 -37.59 8.28 24.12
C ILE A 31 -37.00 9.68 24.05
N HIS A 32 -37.69 10.65 24.65
CA HIS A 32 -37.23 12.03 24.74
C HIS A 32 -36.92 12.46 26.18
N SER A 33 -37.29 11.65 27.17
CA SER A 33 -37.01 11.90 28.58
C SER A 33 -36.64 10.62 29.33
N LEU A 34 -35.56 10.68 30.11
CA LEU A 34 -35.22 9.71 31.15
C LEU A 34 -35.32 10.42 32.49
N TYR A 35 -35.95 9.78 33.47
CA TYR A 35 -36.04 10.31 34.82
C TYR A 35 -35.98 9.18 35.84
N CYS A 36 -35.69 9.50 37.09
CA CYS A 36 -35.70 8.57 38.20
C CYS A 36 -36.45 9.23 39.36
N THR A 37 -37.48 8.57 39.88
CA THR A 37 -38.19 9.04 41.07
C THR A 37 -37.30 8.91 42.33
N PRO A 38 -37.27 9.91 43.24
CA PRO A 38 -36.45 9.85 44.45
C PRO A 38 -36.78 8.62 45.31
N GLY A 39 -35.76 7.85 45.68
CA GLY A 39 -35.86 6.57 46.37
C GLY A 39 -34.90 5.56 45.73
N LEU A 40 -33.67 5.47 46.25
CA LEU A 40 -32.58 4.70 45.65
C LEU A 40 -32.84 3.19 45.72
N ALA A 41 -33.50 2.64 44.72
CA ALA A 41 -33.39 1.22 44.40
C ALA A 41 -32.20 1.04 43.45
N LYS A 42 -31.23 0.22 43.84
CA LYS A 42 -30.05 -0.10 43.04
C LYS A 42 -30.39 -1.16 42.00
N THR A 43 -29.75 -1.10 40.83
CA THR A 43 -29.76 -2.13 39.78
C THR A 43 -28.37 -2.74 39.69
N PRO A 44 -27.94 -3.53 40.70
CA PRO A 44 -26.53 -3.88 40.84
C PRO A 44 -26.03 -4.81 39.73
N MET A 45 -26.90 -5.52 39.02
CA MET A 45 -26.51 -6.45 37.95
C MET A 45 -26.57 -5.83 36.54
N LEU A 46 -27.15 -4.64 36.37
CA LEU A 46 -27.36 -4.07 35.04
C LEU A 46 -26.04 -3.62 34.45
N ALA A 47 -25.56 -4.35 33.44
CA ALA A 47 -24.25 -4.17 32.84
C ALA A 47 -24.28 -3.44 31.50
N ILE A 48 -25.34 -3.61 30.72
CA ILE A 48 -25.43 -3.06 29.37
C ILE A 48 -26.75 -2.28 29.22
N VAL A 49 -26.63 -1.02 28.79
CA VAL A 49 -27.77 -0.16 28.51
C VAL A 49 -27.64 0.42 27.10
N TYR A 50 -28.59 0.07 26.24
CA TYR A 50 -28.71 0.62 24.89
C TYR A 50 -29.89 1.57 24.80
N LEU A 51 -29.60 2.83 24.46
CA LEU A 51 -30.55 3.93 24.31
C LEU A 51 -30.41 4.59 22.93
N SER A 52 -29.74 3.94 21.98
CA SER A 52 -29.47 4.51 20.67
C SER A 52 -30.70 4.70 19.80
N TYR A 53 -30.62 5.60 18.81
CA TYR A 53 -31.73 5.87 17.88
C TYR A 53 -33.02 6.33 18.59
N ASN A 54 -32.90 7.23 19.55
CA ASN A 54 -34.02 7.82 20.29
C ASN A 54 -34.14 9.33 20.00
N LYS A 55 -34.76 10.11 20.89
CA LYS A 55 -35.04 11.54 20.74
C LYS A 55 -34.58 12.36 21.96
N LEU A 56 -33.60 11.85 22.72
CA LEU A 56 -33.06 12.53 23.89
C LEU A 56 -32.38 13.83 23.46
N ARG A 57 -32.80 14.96 24.04
CA ARG A 57 -32.17 16.29 23.80
C ARG A 57 -31.18 16.69 24.88
N SER A 58 -31.38 16.14 26.08
CA SER A 58 -30.51 16.35 27.23
C SER A 58 -30.41 15.05 28.04
N ILE A 59 -29.31 14.87 28.74
CA ILE A 59 -29.11 13.72 29.63
C ILE A 59 -28.48 14.18 30.95
N ASN A 60 -29.02 13.68 32.07
CA ASN A 60 -28.40 13.84 33.38
C ASN A 60 -27.69 12.52 33.73
N MET A 61 -26.37 12.56 33.84
CA MET A 61 -25.53 11.37 34.06
C MET A 61 -25.70 10.75 35.45
N ASN A 62 -26.21 11.52 36.43
CA ASN A 62 -26.52 10.99 37.76
C ASN A 62 -27.54 9.85 37.72
N LEU A 63 -28.32 9.76 36.64
CA LEU A 63 -29.31 8.70 36.42
C LEU A 63 -28.68 7.30 36.37
N PHE A 64 -27.40 7.20 36.03
CA PHE A 64 -26.70 5.91 35.91
C PHE A 64 -25.99 5.47 37.19
N HIS A 65 -25.97 6.29 38.25
CA HIS A 65 -25.32 5.94 39.53
C HIS A 65 -25.94 4.73 40.24
N ALA A 66 -27.17 4.35 39.90
CA ALA A 66 -27.82 3.17 40.47
C ALA A 66 -27.28 1.84 39.88
N MET A 67 -26.52 1.89 38.78
CA MET A 67 -26.08 0.74 37.98
C MET A 67 -24.63 0.38 38.33
N ASP A 68 -24.43 -0.29 39.47
CA ASP A 68 -23.08 -0.58 40.00
C ASP A 68 -22.20 -1.42 39.05
N SER A 69 -22.80 -2.27 38.21
CA SER A 69 -22.10 -3.11 37.22
C SER A 69 -22.14 -2.59 35.78
N LEU A 70 -22.52 -1.34 35.54
CA LEU A 70 -22.63 -0.79 34.18
C LEU A 70 -21.27 -0.80 33.47
N GLU A 71 -21.15 -1.66 32.46
CA GLU A 71 -19.97 -1.87 31.62
C GLU A 71 -20.09 -1.12 30.28
N MET A 72 -21.30 -1.06 29.71
CA MET A 72 -21.55 -0.47 28.40
C MET A 72 -22.77 0.44 28.41
N LEU A 73 -22.57 1.68 27.96
CA LEU A 73 -23.62 2.69 27.80
C LEU A 73 -23.60 3.25 26.38
N ASP A 74 -24.67 2.98 25.62
CA ASP A 74 -24.87 3.50 24.27
C ASP A 74 -25.97 4.56 24.27
N LEU A 75 -25.58 5.82 24.06
CA LEU A 75 -26.44 6.99 23.90
C LEU A 75 -26.38 7.55 22.47
N SER A 76 -25.84 6.79 21.52
CA SER A 76 -25.61 7.24 20.14
C SER A 76 -26.91 7.55 19.40
N HIS A 77 -26.81 8.29 18.28
CA HIS A 77 -27.96 8.58 17.41
C HIS A 77 -29.17 9.16 18.16
N ASN A 78 -28.92 10.12 19.04
CA ASN A 78 -29.93 10.91 19.72
C ASN A 78 -29.86 12.38 19.25
N LEU A 79 -30.40 13.31 20.04
CA LEU A 79 -30.37 14.74 19.78
C LEU A 79 -29.69 15.49 20.93
N ILE A 80 -28.80 14.82 21.68
CA ILE A 80 -28.25 15.32 22.93
C ILE A 80 -27.37 16.53 22.63
N SER A 81 -27.76 17.70 23.14
CA SER A 81 -26.96 18.93 23.07
C SER A 81 -26.48 19.41 24.44
N VAL A 82 -27.08 18.90 25.52
CA VAL A 82 -26.76 19.27 26.90
C VAL A 82 -26.57 18.00 27.74
N MET A 83 -25.43 17.88 28.40
CA MET A 83 -25.16 16.86 29.41
C MET A 83 -24.98 17.53 30.78
N SER A 84 -25.55 16.95 31.83
CA SER A 84 -25.40 17.44 33.21
C SER A 84 -25.13 16.30 34.19
N GLY A 85 -24.69 16.64 35.39
CA GLY A 85 -24.38 15.66 36.44
C GLY A 85 -23.02 14.97 36.28
N SER A 86 -22.70 14.13 37.24
CA SER A 86 -21.50 13.30 37.25
C SER A 86 -21.81 11.89 36.74
N LEU A 87 -20.78 11.25 36.19
CA LEU A 87 -20.79 9.83 35.88
C LEU A 87 -19.65 9.17 36.67
N VAL A 88 -20.01 8.44 37.71
CA VAL A 88 -19.07 7.66 38.52
C VAL A 88 -19.38 6.18 38.32
N SER A 89 -18.51 5.45 37.63
CA SER A 89 -18.66 4.00 37.44
C SER A 89 -17.29 3.33 37.46
N ARG A 90 -17.17 2.27 38.26
CA ARG A 90 -15.97 1.44 38.32
C ARG A 90 -15.98 0.33 37.27
N SER A 91 -17.10 0.07 36.61
CA SER A 91 -17.22 -1.01 35.62
C SER A 91 -17.26 -0.51 34.18
N LEU A 92 -17.59 0.76 33.96
CA LEU A 92 -17.84 1.28 32.61
C LEU A 92 -16.56 1.22 31.78
N SER A 93 -16.59 0.39 30.74
CA SER A 93 -15.50 0.17 29.80
C SER A 93 -15.80 0.74 28.42
N PHE A 94 -17.08 0.94 28.08
CA PHE A 94 -17.50 1.47 26.79
C PHE A 94 -18.58 2.55 26.96
N LEU A 95 -18.31 3.73 26.39
CA LEU A 95 -19.26 4.84 26.32
C LEU A 95 -19.38 5.35 24.89
N ASP A 96 -20.60 5.34 24.36
CA ASP A 96 -20.91 5.87 23.04
C ASP A 96 -21.89 7.03 23.12
N LEU A 97 -21.42 8.20 22.66
CA LEU A 97 -22.12 9.47 22.56
C LEU A 97 -22.18 9.95 21.10
N SER A 98 -21.85 9.10 20.13
CA SER A 98 -21.77 9.45 18.72
C SER A 98 -23.09 9.90 18.12
N HIS A 99 -23.04 10.61 16.99
CA HIS A 99 -24.22 11.05 16.26
C HIS A 99 -25.24 11.81 17.14
N ASN A 100 -24.73 12.78 17.91
CA ASN A 100 -25.54 13.67 18.74
C ASN A 100 -25.39 15.13 18.28
N LYS A 101 -25.61 16.10 19.17
CA LYS A 101 -25.53 17.55 18.91
C LYS A 101 -24.69 18.26 19.97
N LEU A 102 -23.69 17.56 20.53
CA LEU A 102 -22.83 18.10 21.59
C LEU A 102 -21.98 19.25 21.04
N LEU A 103 -22.12 20.42 21.64
CA LEU A 103 -21.26 21.60 21.39
C LEU A 103 -20.10 21.67 22.39
N GLU A 104 -20.33 21.16 23.60
CA GLU A 104 -19.37 21.06 24.67
C GLU A 104 -19.47 19.70 25.37
N PHE A 105 -18.38 19.30 26.01
CA PHE A 105 -18.31 18.10 26.83
C PHE A 105 -17.50 18.43 28.09
N ASP A 106 -18.18 18.55 29.22
CA ASP A 106 -17.54 18.67 30.53
C ASP A 106 -17.59 17.33 31.27
N SER A 107 -16.41 16.72 31.49
CA SER A 107 -16.27 15.49 32.24
C SER A 107 -15.55 15.69 33.58
N CYS A 108 -15.37 16.92 34.05
CA CYS A 108 -14.55 17.20 35.23
C CYS A 108 -15.06 16.59 36.54
N GLN A 109 -16.36 16.27 36.62
CA GLN A 109 -16.96 15.60 37.76
C GLN A 109 -17.10 14.08 37.59
N TRP A 110 -16.54 13.51 36.51
CA TRP A 110 -16.67 12.10 36.19
C TRP A 110 -15.49 11.30 36.74
N SER A 111 -15.70 10.02 37.02
CA SER A 111 -14.66 9.08 37.44
C SER A 111 -14.93 7.72 36.82
N LEU A 112 -14.10 7.37 35.82
CA LEU A 112 -14.25 6.18 34.99
C LEU A 112 -12.93 5.41 34.90
N PRO A 113 -12.43 4.82 36.00
CA PRO A 113 -11.10 4.21 36.05
C PRO A 113 -10.90 3.04 35.08
N ASN A 114 -11.98 2.39 34.60
CA ASN A 114 -11.91 1.23 33.71
C ASN A 114 -12.38 1.53 32.27
N ILE A 115 -12.56 2.81 31.92
CA ILE A 115 -12.96 3.18 30.57
C ILE A 115 -11.90 2.78 29.56
N TYR A 116 -12.32 2.06 28.52
CA TYR A 116 -11.43 1.52 27.49
C TYR A 116 -11.73 2.17 26.13
N ASN A 117 -13.01 2.30 25.79
CA ASN A 117 -13.49 2.89 24.54
C ASN A 117 -14.38 4.11 24.81
N LEU A 118 -14.02 5.24 24.19
CA LEU A 118 -14.82 6.45 24.17
C LEU A 118 -15.15 6.81 22.71
N VAL A 119 -16.43 6.82 22.37
CA VAL A 119 -16.91 7.10 21.00
C VAL A 119 -17.76 8.37 21.02
N VAL A 120 -17.30 9.45 20.37
CA VAL A 120 -17.93 10.79 20.39
C VAL A 120 -17.95 11.43 18.99
N ASN A 121 -17.79 10.63 17.95
CA ASN A 121 -17.84 11.09 16.57
C ASN A 121 -19.20 11.67 16.18
N ASP A 122 -19.26 12.38 15.05
CA ASP A 122 -20.50 12.95 14.51
C ASP A 122 -21.23 13.87 15.50
N ASN A 123 -20.48 14.75 16.14
CA ASN A 123 -20.97 15.79 17.04
C ASN A 123 -20.56 17.18 16.51
N LEU A 124 -20.68 18.21 17.34
CA LEU A 124 -20.41 19.60 16.98
C LEU A 124 -19.31 20.21 17.85
N LEU A 125 -18.44 19.37 18.46
CA LEU A 125 -17.43 19.80 19.42
C LEU A 125 -16.36 20.64 18.73
N GLU A 126 -16.10 21.84 19.27
CA GLU A 126 -15.01 22.72 18.80
C GLU A 126 -13.72 22.60 19.64
N LEU A 127 -13.84 22.07 20.87
CA LEU A 127 -12.77 21.91 21.86
C LEU A 127 -12.82 20.51 22.47
N LEU A 128 -11.65 19.95 22.81
CA LEU A 128 -11.60 18.65 23.49
C LEU A 128 -12.35 18.68 24.84
N PRO A 129 -12.92 17.56 25.30
CA PRO A 129 -13.62 17.49 26.57
C PRO A 129 -12.81 18.08 27.73
N ARG A 130 -13.46 18.86 28.60
CA ARG A 130 -12.81 19.38 29.81
C ARG A 130 -12.48 18.23 30.74
N CYS A 131 -11.26 18.24 31.27
CA CYS A 131 -10.74 17.18 32.14
C CYS A 131 -10.65 15.79 31.49
N ILE A 132 -10.45 15.73 30.16
CA ILE A 132 -10.28 14.47 29.44
C ILE A 132 -9.14 13.63 30.04
N GLU A 133 -8.06 14.28 30.48
CA GLU A 133 -6.86 13.61 31.00
C GLU A 133 -7.09 12.97 32.37
N GLN A 134 -7.93 13.59 33.21
CA GLN A 134 -8.29 13.04 34.52
C GLN A 134 -9.35 11.94 34.39
N THR A 135 -10.31 12.12 33.48
CA THR A 135 -11.48 11.24 33.36
C THR A 135 -11.15 9.96 32.60
N PHE A 136 -10.42 10.09 31.50
CA PHE A 136 -10.17 9.02 30.52
C PHE A 136 -8.72 8.54 30.53
N GLY A 137 -8.00 8.67 31.65
CA GLY A 137 -6.58 8.31 31.74
C GLY A 137 -6.24 6.86 31.34
N ASN A 138 -7.19 5.93 31.45
CA ASN A 138 -7.02 4.52 31.08
C ASN A 138 -7.58 4.14 29.70
N VAL A 139 -8.10 5.10 28.94
CA VAL A 139 -8.69 4.85 27.63
C VAL A 139 -7.65 4.34 26.64
N SER A 140 -8.04 3.39 25.79
CA SER A 140 -7.18 2.84 24.73
C SER A 140 -7.65 3.26 23.34
N PHE A 141 -8.94 3.50 23.17
CA PHE A 141 -9.56 3.89 21.92
C PHE A 141 -10.41 5.15 22.11
N ILE A 142 -10.11 6.19 21.33
CA ILE A 142 -10.93 7.39 21.26
C ILE A 142 -11.32 7.64 19.81
N ASP A 143 -12.63 7.78 19.59
CA ASP A 143 -13.17 8.21 18.33
C ASP A 143 -13.77 9.62 18.39
N PHE A 144 -13.08 10.55 17.72
CA PHE A 144 -13.43 11.96 17.61
C PHE A 144 -13.69 12.40 16.16
N HIS A 145 -13.86 11.46 15.23
CA HIS A 145 -14.06 11.79 13.82
C HIS A 145 -15.32 12.65 13.60
N ASN A 146 -15.31 13.44 12.53
CA ASN A 146 -16.44 14.28 12.12
C ASN A 146 -16.98 15.19 13.25
N ASN A 147 -16.09 16.01 13.80
CA ASN A 147 -16.39 17.08 14.75
C ASN A 147 -15.95 18.44 14.17
N ARG A 148 -15.69 19.44 15.02
CA ARG A 148 -15.29 20.79 14.61
C ARG A 148 -14.01 21.26 15.32
N PHE A 149 -13.13 20.34 15.71
CA PHE A 149 -11.89 20.69 16.39
C PHE A 149 -11.00 21.55 15.50
N ARG A 150 -10.55 22.71 16.02
CA ARG A 150 -9.72 23.69 15.29
C ARG A 150 -8.33 23.88 15.86
N ARG A 151 -8.17 23.65 17.17
CA ARG A 151 -6.94 23.94 17.91
C ARG A 151 -6.08 22.68 18.01
N ASP A 152 -4.77 22.84 17.92
CA ASP A 152 -3.82 21.80 18.30
C ASP A 152 -3.78 21.69 19.83
N GLU A 153 -4.49 20.68 20.36
CA GLU A 153 -4.44 20.30 21.78
C GLU A 153 -3.82 18.91 21.96
N MET A 154 -2.95 18.48 21.04
CA MET A 154 -2.41 17.11 21.04
C MET A 154 -1.65 16.76 22.33
N PHE A 155 -1.06 17.74 23.02
CA PHE A 155 -0.41 17.55 24.32
C PHE A 155 -1.32 16.95 25.40
N ARG A 156 -2.65 17.08 25.26
CA ARG A 156 -3.63 16.47 26.16
C ARG A 156 -3.74 14.96 25.94
N PHE A 157 -3.65 14.50 24.69
CA PHE A 157 -3.59 13.07 24.35
C PHE A 157 -2.28 12.42 24.77
N GLY A 158 -1.16 13.16 24.75
CA GLY A 158 0.12 12.65 25.26
C GLY A 158 0.11 12.25 26.73
N LYS A 159 -0.85 12.76 27.53
CA LYS A 159 -1.07 12.35 28.93
C LYS A 159 -1.88 11.06 29.08
N LEU A 160 -2.50 10.56 28.01
CA LEU A 160 -3.30 9.34 28.02
C LEU A 160 -2.39 8.14 27.71
N GLU A 161 -1.66 7.66 28.71
CA GLU A 161 -0.57 6.67 28.54
C GLU A 161 -1.02 5.33 27.90
N ASN A 162 -2.31 5.00 27.98
CA ASN A 162 -2.88 3.78 27.45
C ASN A 162 -3.49 3.91 26.05
N LEU A 163 -3.56 5.13 25.51
CA LEU A 163 -4.18 5.42 24.22
C LEU A 163 -3.37 4.78 23.08
N ALA A 164 -4.03 3.91 22.33
CA ALA A 164 -3.46 3.16 21.22
C ALA A 164 -4.07 3.57 19.86
N TYR A 165 -5.34 4.01 19.87
CA TYR A 165 -6.09 4.36 18.66
C TYR A 165 -6.78 5.70 18.84
N LEU A 166 -6.47 6.66 17.94
CA LEU A 166 -7.04 7.99 17.93
C LEU A 166 -7.47 8.40 16.52
N THR A 167 -8.75 8.70 16.35
CA THR A 167 -9.30 9.31 15.12
C THR A 167 -9.69 10.75 15.37
N LEU A 168 -9.09 11.64 14.60
CA LEU A 168 -9.35 13.08 14.54
C LEU A 168 -9.69 13.51 13.11
N ASP A 169 -10.00 12.56 12.22
CA ASP A 169 -10.33 12.87 10.84
C ASP A 169 -11.66 13.62 10.69
N HIS A 170 -11.82 14.28 9.55
CA HIS A 170 -12.99 15.11 9.25
C HIS A 170 -13.22 16.21 10.30
N ASN A 171 -12.15 16.86 10.75
CA ASN A 171 -12.18 18.02 11.64
C ASN A 171 -11.70 19.29 10.93
N GLN A 172 -11.36 20.33 11.68
CA GLN A 172 -10.94 21.64 11.16
C GLN A 172 -9.54 22.03 11.64
N LEU A 173 -8.69 21.05 11.97
CA LEU A 173 -7.33 21.28 12.44
C LEU A 173 -6.48 21.89 11.32
N THR A 174 -5.68 22.90 11.65
CA THR A 174 -4.77 23.58 10.70
C THR A 174 -3.29 23.32 10.98
N TYR A 175 -2.97 22.90 12.20
CA TYR A 175 -1.62 22.66 12.69
C TYR A 175 -1.63 21.44 13.60
N VAL A 176 -0.66 20.54 13.46
CA VAL A 176 -0.42 19.43 14.39
C VAL A 176 1.08 19.16 14.52
N THR A 177 1.55 19.01 15.76
CA THR A 177 2.91 18.53 16.06
C THR A 177 2.90 17.21 16.83
N LEU A 178 3.62 16.22 16.32
CA LEU A 178 3.88 14.94 16.98
C LEU A 178 5.28 14.95 17.60
N ASP A 179 5.32 14.96 18.93
CA ASP A 179 6.50 14.85 19.77
C ASP A 179 6.22 13.96 20.99
N LYS A 180 7.22 13.75 21.87
CA LYS A 180 7.08 12.89 23.06
C LYS A 180 6.00 13.35 24.05
N SER A 181 5.64 14.62 24.03
CA SER A 181 4.62 15.22 24.89
C SER A 181 3.22 15.18 24.29
N THR A 182 3.09 14.95 22.98
CA THR A 182 1.80 14.98 22.26
C THR A 182 1.30 13.62 21.83
N ILE A 183 2.17 12.61 21.71
CA ILE A 183 1.79 11.23 21.40
C ILE A 183 2.23 10.25 22.49
N PRO A 184 1.32 9.41 23.02
CA PRO A 184 1.64 8.41 24.03
C PRO A 184 2.40 7.22 23.45
N SER A 185 3.15 6.53 24.31
CA SER A 185 4.07 5.44 23.91
C SER A 185 3.38 4.20 23.36
N LYS A 186 2.08 3.97 23.69
CA LYS A 186 1.29 2.83 23.19
C LYS A 186 0.54 3.10 21.89
N MET A 187 0.67 4.31 21.33
CA MET A 187 0.01 4.67 20.07
C MET A 187 0.35 3.65 18.97
N SER A 188 -0.66 3.26 18.21
CA SER A 188 -0.56 2.34 17.08
C SER A 188 -1.24 2.89 15.83
N TYR A 189 -2.25 3.75 15.99
CA TYR A 189 -3.01 4.33 14.89
C TYR A 189 -3.42 5.76 15.18
N LEU A 190 -3.07 6.67 14.27
CA LEU A 190 -3.49 8.06 14.29
C LEU A 190 -4.08 8.45 12.94
N SER A 191 -5.35 8.84 12.93
CA SER A 191 -6.02 9.42 11.75
C SER A 191 -6.23 10.91 11.94
N LEU A 192 -5.66 11.69 11.03
CA LEU A 192 -5.79 13.14 10.90
C LEU A 192 -6.32 13.51 9.50
N SER A 193 -6.86 12.53 8.76
CA SER A 193 -7.31 12.74 7.40
C SER A 193 -8.47 13.73 7.30
N CYS A 194 -8.68 14.32 6.12
CA CYS A 194 -9.78 15.26 5.88
C CYS A 194 -9.82 16.44 6.90
N ASN A 195 -8.66 16.95 7.28
CA ASN A 195 -8.52 18.17 8.07
C ASN A 195 -8.11 19.34 7.15
N LYS A 196 -7.63 20.45 7.72
CA LYS A 196 -7.12 21.61 7.00
C LYS A 196 -5.64 21.86 7.31
N LEU A 197 -4.88 20.80 7.60
CA LEU A 197 -3.50 20.92 8.05
C LEU A 197 -2.64 21.60 6.98
N THR A 198 -2.08 22.76 7.28
CA THR A 198 -1.07 23.43 6.44
C THR A 198 0.34 23.17 6.97
N HIS A 199 0.45 22.82 8.25
CA HIS A 199 1.69 22.44 8.90
C HIS A 199 1.50 21.12 9.64
N PHE A 200 2.47 20.22 9.47
CA PHE A 200 2.51 18.94 10.16
C PHE A 200 3.96 18.57 10.48
N ALA A 201 4.27 18.44 11.77
CA ALA A 201 5.60 18.10 12.25
C ALA A 201 5.56 16.75 12.99
N MET A 202 6.54 15.88 12.76
CA MET A 202 6.55 14.51 13.30
C MET A 202 7.90 14.14 13.90
N SER A 203 8.36 14.88 14.91
CA SER A 203 9.65 14.64 15.55
C SER A 203 9.73 13.36 16.37
N TYR A 204 8.58 12.79 16.75
CA TYR A 204 8.49 11.55 17.50
C TYR A 204 7.37 10.66 16.98
N VAL A 205 7.69 9.38 16.79
CA VAL A 205 6.75 8.29 16.57
C VAL A 205 7.17 7.14 17.50
N PRO A 206 6.29 6.60 18.36
CA PRO A 206 6.70 5.71 19.44
C PRO A 206 7.24 4.35 18.99
N SER A 207 6.78 3.83 17.86
CA SER A 207 7.23 2.56 17.30
C SER A 207 7.13 2.54 15.77
N LYS A 208 7.77 1.55 15.12
CA LYS A 208 7.67 1.31 13.67
C LYS A 208 6.33 0.71 13.23
N ASP A 209 5.43 0.45 14.16
CA ASP A 209 4.12 -0.10 13.83
C ASP A 209 3.03 0.96 13.73
N VAL A 210 3.32 2.18 14.21
CA VAL A 210 2.40 3.30 14.19
C VAL A 210 2.04 3.66 12.76
N PHE A 211 0.75 3.59 12.45
CA PHE A 211 0.19 4.10 11.22
C PHE A 211 -0.28 5.54 11.42
N VAL A 212 0.19 6.43 10.55
CA VAL A 212 -0.20 7.85 10.53
C VAL A 212 -0.90 8.17 9.22
N ASP A 213 -2.16 8.58 9.29
CA ASP A 213 -2.95 9.03 8.14
C ASP A 213 -3.15 10.55 8.19
N VAL A 214 -2.60 11.26 7.21
CA VAL A 214 -2.81 12.69 7.00
C VAL A 214 -3.38 12.97 5.61
N THR A 215 -4.08 12.02 5.01
CA THR A 215 -4.68 12.16 3.69
C THR A 215 -5.68 13.32 3.63
N LYS A 216 -5.87 13.91 2.45
CA LYS A 216 -6.85 14.99 2.19
C LYS A 216 -6.70 16.17 3.16
N ASN A 217 -5.48 16.65 3.31
CA ASN A 217 -5.13 17.87 4.04
C ASN A 217 -4.58 18.94 3.08
N CYS A 218 -4.04 20.04 3.59
CA CYS A 218 -3.41 21.11 2.80
C CYS A 218 -1.89 21.22 3.07
N ILE A 219 -1.22 20.09 3.36
CA ILE A 219 0.21 20.06 3.70
C ILE A 219 1.03 20.30 2.42
N VAL A 220 1.79 21.39 2.39
CA VAL A 220 2.60 21.78 1.23
C VAL A 220 4.01 21.19 1.28
N SER A 221 4.59 21.12 2.47
CA SER A 221 5.95 20.64 2.68
C SER A 221 6.09 20.09 4.09
N VAL A 222 6.93 19.07 4.24
CA VAL A 222 7.34 18.52 5.54
C VAL A 222 8.85 18.67 5.66
N ASP A 223 9.34 19.12 6.81
CA ASP A 223 10.78 19.13 7.11
C ASP A 223 11.21 17.71 7.49
N TRP A 224 11.52 16.92 6.47
CA TRP A 224 11.84 15.51 6.59
C TRP A 224 13.09 15.20 7.42
N ASN A 225 14.00 16.17 7.58
CA ASN A 225 15.20 16.00 8.43
C ASN A 225 14.86 15.95 9.93
N LYS A 226 13.67 16.43 10.29
CA LYS A 226 13.16 16.40 11.66
C LYS A 226 12.14 15.28 11.89
N VAL A 227 11.87 14.45 10.89
CA VAL A 227 10.89 13.36 11.02
C VAL A 227 11.50 12.20 11.80
N SER A 228 10.69 11.58 12.65
CA SER A 228 11.10 10.44 13.46
C SER A 228 11.53 9.27 12.59
N THR A 229 12.68 8.68 12.91
CA THR A 229 13.21 7.47 12.24
C THR A 229 12.36 6.22 12.46
N ASN A 230 11.39 6.29 13.39
CA ASN A 230 10.40 5.24 13.60
C ASN A 230 9.22 5.33 12.63
N LEU A 231 9.05 6.41 11.87
CA LEU A 231 7.95 6.54 10.91
C LEU A 231 8.19 5.64 9.70
N THR A 232 7.45 4.54 9.61
CA THR A 232 7.54 3.52 8.55
C THR A 232 6.23 3.29 7.80
N LYS A 233 5.12 3.86 8.30
CA LYS A 233 3.78 3.72 7.75
C LYS A 233 3.09 5.09 7.72
N LEU A 234 3.08 5.75 6.56
CA LEU A 234 2.52 7.08 6.38
C LEU A 234 1.71 7.14 5.08
N THR A 235 0.51 7.72 5.16
CA THR A 235 -0.27 8.08 3.98
C THR A 235 -0.54 9.59 3.97
N MET A 236 -0.19 10.24 2.86
CA MET A 236 -0.40 11.67 2.65
C MET A 236 -1.19 11.96 1.36
N GLU A 237 -1.88 10.97 0.78
CA GLU A 237 -2.68 11.12 -0.45
C GLU A 237 -3.65 12.31 -0.36
N GLY A 238 -3.81 13.10 -1.42
CA GLY A 238 -4.73 14.24 -1.45
C GLY A 238 -4.22 15.49 -0.73
N ASN A 239 -2.91 15.60 -0.47
CA ASN A 239 -2.23 16.83 -0.07
C ASN A 239 -1.54 17.46 -1.30
N PRO A 240 -2.11 18.53 -1.90
CA PRO A 240 -1.26 19.55 -2.54
C PRO A 240 -1.78 21.01 -2.39
N ALA A 241 -0.83 21.96 -2.49
CA ALA A 241 -0.88 23.42 -2.23
C ALA A 241 -1.91 24.29 -2.98
N PHE A 242 -2.90 23.72 -3.66
CA PHE A 242 -3.86 24.48 -4.46
C PHE A 242 -5.31 23.97 -4.38
N ILE A 243 -5.62 23.03 -3.49
CA ILE A 243 -7.01 22.55 -3.27
C ILE A 243 -7.71 23.34 -2.16
N CYS A 244 -6.95 24.09 -1.34
CA CYS A 244 -7.55 24.89 -0.29
C CYS A 244 -8.29 26.15 -0.84
N TRP A 245 -8.02 26.62 -2.09
CA TRP A 245 -8.67 27.81 -2.68
C TRP A 245 -8.71 27.76 -4.24
N THR A 246 -9.90 27.59 -4.82
CA THR A 246 -10.27 27.73 -6.26
C THR A 246 -10.05 26.55 -7.25
N THR A 247 -10.93 26.53 -8.27
CA THR A 247 -11.18 25.51 -9.31
C THR A 247 -10.09 25.38 -10.39
N LEU A 248 -10.01 24.16 -10.95
CA LEU A 248 -9.33 23.73 -12.20
C LEU A 248 -7.82 23.46 -12.13
N LEU A 249 -7.45 22.23 -11.75
CA LEU A 249 -6.47 21.36 -12.44
C LEU A 249 -6.43 19.97 -11.76
N GLN A 250 -6.13 18.92 -12.54
CA GLN A 250 -6.19 17.51 -12.13
C GLN A 250 -5.26 17.23 -10.92
N PRO A 251 -5.69 16.43 -9.93
CA PRO A 251 -4.88 16.14 -8.75
C PRO A 251 -3.63 15.33 -9.13
N SER A 252 -2.44 15.82 -8.75
CA SER A 252 -1.30 14.91 -8.56
C SER A 252 -1.63 14.02 -7.35
N THR A 253 -1.61 12.71 -7.57
CA THR A 253 -1.69 11.71 -6.49
C THR A 253 -0.53 11.93 -5.54
N ALA A 254 -0.75 12.00 -4.23
CA ALA A 254 0.32 12.34 -3.28
C ALA A 254 1.12 11.10 -2.83
N LEU A 255 2.30 11.35 -2.26
CA LEU A 255 3.23 10.35 -1.75
C LEU A 255 2.58 9.47 -0.68
N ARG A 256 2.72 8.15 -0.86
CA ARG A 256 2.45 7.13 0.16
C ARG A 256 3.69 6.27 0.30
N PHE A 257 4.01 5.83 1.52
CA PHE A 257 5.01 4.79 1.69
C PHE A 257 4.60 3.82 2.81
N HIS A 258 4.87 2.53 2.56
CA HIS A 258 4.52 1.45 3.46
C HIS A 258 5.59 0.38 3.35
N CYS A 259 6.12 -0.03 4.50
CA CYS A 259 7.00 -1.17 4.59
C CYS A 259 6.25 -2.31 5.31
N ASP A 260 6.09 -3.44 4.62
CA ASP A 260 5.31 -4.61 5.06
C ASP A 260 6.15 -5.68 5.81
N PRO A 261 5.52 -6.67 6.46
CA PRO A 261 6.25 -7.73 7.14
C PRO A 261 7.11 -8.63 6.23
N ASP A 262 6.83 -8.68 4.91
CA ASP A 262 7.53 -9.52 3.93
C ASP A 262 8.81 -8.88 3.39
N PHE A 263 9.30 -7.82 4.06
CA PHE A 263 10.52 -7.10 3.73
C PHE A 263 10.45 -6.34 2.39
N ILE A 264 9.25 -5.97 1.98
CA ILE A 264 8.96 -5.13 0.82
C ILE A 264 8.58 -3.73 1.32
N CYS A 265 9.22 -2.71 0.75
CA CYS A 265 8.79 -1.35 0.99
C CYS A 265 8.31 -0.71 -0.31
N GLU A 266 7.05 -0.30 -0.29
CA GLU A 266 6.32 0.22 -1.42
C GLU A 266 6.19 1.74 -1.27
N LEU A 267 6.53 2.48 -2.32
CA LEU A 267 6.36 3.93 -2.44
C LEU A 267 5.43 4.21 -3.62
N TRP A 268 4.36 4.95 -3.38
CA TRP A 268 3.41 5.34 -4.43
C TRP A 268 3.49 6.83 -4.68
N ASN A 269 3.40 7.20 -5.96
CA ASN A 269 3.28 8.58 -6.42
C ASN A 269 4.40 9.49 -5.94
N TRP A 270 5.61 8.93 -5.78
CA TRP A 270 6.76 9.69 -5.32
C TRP A 270 7.29 10.58 -6.46
N ASN A 271 7.45 11.88 -6.19
CA ASN A 271 8.13 12.86 -7.01
C ASN A 271 9.46 13.28 -6.35
N PRO A 272 10.57 12.57 -6.65
CA PRO A 272 11.85 12.84 -6.03
C PRO A 272 12.39 14.27 -6.21
N ARG A 273 11.86 15.06 -7.16
CA ARG A 273 12.23 16.48 -7.33
C ARG A 273 11.59 17.39 -6.30
N GLU A 274 10.36 17.07 -5.88
CA GLU A 274 9.61 17.86 -4.91
C GLU A 274 9.83 17.34 -3.50
N GLU A 275 9.74 16.02 -3.29
CA GLU A 275 9.89 15.46 -1.95
C GLU A 275 11.32 15.05 -1.59
N GLY A 276 12.25 14.95 -2.55
CA GLY A 276 13.62 14.49 -2.31
C GLY A 276 13.71 12.99 -1.99
N THR A 277 14.87 12.52 -1.51
CA THR A 277 15.18 11.10 -1.26
C THR A 277 15.06 10.65 0.20
N PHE A 278 14.57 11.51 1.10
CA PHE A 278 14.51 11.25 2.54
C PHE A 278 13.78 9.93 2.88
N VAL A 279 12.72 9.58 2.13
CA VAL A 279 11.89 8.39 2.39
C VAL A 279 12.75 7.12 2.38
N LEU A 280 13.82 7.11 1.57
CA LEU A 280 14.75 5.99 1.49
C LEU A 280 15.57 5.78 2.77
N TYR A 281 15.79 6.83 3.57
CA TYR A 281 16.47 6.72 4.87
C TYR A 281 15.57 6.06 5.93
N HIS A 282 14.25 6.13 5.75
CA HIS A 282 13.27 5.62 6.70
C HIS A 282 12.90 4.16 6.42
N ILE A 283 13.31 3.61 5.28
CA ILE A 283 13.11 2.21 4.96
C ILE A 283 14.02 1.35 5.85
N PRO A 284 13.48 0.45 6.72
CA PRO A 284 14.30 -0.30 7.64
C PRO A 284 15.34 -1.18 6.93
N LYS A 285 16.58 -1.25 7.45
CA LYS A 285 17.72 -1.96 6.84
C LYS A 285 17.46 -3.45 6.56
N ALA A 286 16.47 -4.06 7.21
CA ALA A 286 16.10 -5.44 6.99
C ALA A 286 15.44 -5.69 5.62
N TYR A 287 14.76 -4.66 5.10
CA TYR A 287 13.96 -4.72 3.87
C TYR A 287 14.85 -4.79 2.65
N ARG A 288 14.57 -5.67 1.71
CA ARG A 288 15.48 -5.92 0.57
C ARG A 288 14.89 -5.48 -0.77
N THR A 289 13.58 -5.25 -0.80
CA THR A 289 12.85 -4.89 -2.00
C THR A 289 12.29 -3.48 -1.85
N LEU A 290 12.60 -2.62 -2.81
CA LEU A 290 11.99 -1.31 -2.98
C LEU A 290 11.07 -1.37 -4.21
N GLU A 291 9.78 -1.17 -4.00
CA GLU A 291 8.79 -1.08 -5.07
C GLU A 291 8.30 0.36 -5.23
N LEU A 292 8.44 0.88 -6.45
CA LEU A 292 8.02 2.23 -6.80
C LEU A 292 6.80 2.12 -7.72
N HIS A 293 5.64 2.52 -7.24
CA HIS A 293 4.42 2.59 -8.02
C HIS A 293 4.17 4.02 -8.44
N ASN A 294 3.94 4.25 -9.74
CA ASN A 294 3.70 5.58 -10.28
C ASN A 294 4.80 6.60 -9.89
N LEU A 295 6.07 6.24 -10.09
CA LEU A 295 7.19 7.15 -9.91
C LEU A 295 7.01 8.37 -10.83
N LEU A 296 6.83 9.54 -10.24
CA LEU A 296 6.58 10.82 -10.90
C LEU A 296 7.88 11.47 -11.38
N ALA A 297 8.70 10.67 -12.09
CA ALA A 297 9.93 11.13 -12.73
C ALA A 297 9.98 10.61 -14.17
N SER A 298 10.25 11.51 -15.12
CA SER A 298 10.43 11.12 -16.53
C SER A 298 11.79 10.45 -16.79
N SER A 299 12.78 10.71 -15.93
CA SER A 299 14.13 10.14 -15.98
C SER A 299 14.62 9.85 -14.57
N ALA A 300 15.31 8.73 -14.38
CA ALA A 300 15.96 8.38 -13.13
C ALA A 300 17.30 7.67 -13.37
N SER A 301 18.15 7.66 -12.36
CA SER A 301 19.38 6.87 -12.31
C SER A 301 19.39 6.07 -11.02
N SER A 302 20.12 4.95 -10.96
CA SER A 302 20.30 4.19 -9.73
C SER A 302 20.89 5.03 -8.59
N LYS A 303 21.61 6.13 -8.91
CA LYS A 303 22.10 7.10 -7.93
C LYS A 303 20.99 7.74 -7.10
N LEU A 304 19.78 7.86 -7.66
CA LEU A 304 18.62 8.35 -6.91
C LEU A 304 18.32 7.49 -5.67
N PHE A 305 18.70 6.22 -5.73
CA PHE A 305 18.43 5.23 -4.70
C PHE A 305 19.69 4.78 -3.94
N GLU A 306 20.79 5.54 -4.05
CA GLU A 306 22.12 5.21 -3.51
C GLU A 306 22.07 4.93 -1.99
N ILE A 307 21.28 5.70 -1.25
CA ILE A 307 21.10 5.52 0.20
C ILE A 307 20.44 4.17 0.52
N PHE A 308 19.45 3.77 -0.27
CA PHE A 308 18.77 2.50 -0.06
C PHE A 308 19.73 1.33 -0.27
N GLU A 309 20.55 1.36 -1.31
CA GLU A 309 21.53 0.29 -1.58
C GLU A 309 22.72 0.29 -0.60
N THR A 310 23.27 1.46 -0.25
CA THR A 310 24.46 1.56 0.61
C THR A 310 24.22 1.04 2.01
N LEU A 311 22.98 1.15 2.52
CA LEU A 311 22.60 0.61 3.83
C LEU A 311 22.40 -0.92 3.82
N ARG A 312 22.60 -1.60 2.67
CA ARG A 312 22.25 -3.01 2.41
C ARG A 312 23.30 -3.76 1.58
N GLN A 313 24.57 -3.33 1.61
CA GLN A 313 25.64 -3.87 0.77
C GLN A 313 25.89 -5.39 0.93
N ASP A 314 25.47 -5.96 2.06
CA ASP A 314 25.55 -7.39 2.41
C ASP A 314 24.37 -8.23 1.87
N LYS A 315 23.41 -7.63 1.16
CA LYS A 315 22.14 -8.27 0.79
C LYS A 315 21.89 -8.26 -0.71
N GLU A 316 21.08 -9.22 -1.17
CA GLU A 316 20.51 -9.19 -2.53
C GLU A 316 19.38 -8.16 -2.57
N VAL A 317 19.66 -6.99 -3.17
CA VAL A 317 18.72 -5.87 -3.23
C VAL A 317 17.92 -5.92 -4.53
N THR A 318 16.61 -5.70 -4.43
CA THR A 318 15.66 -5.66 -5.56
C THR A 318 15.07 -4.27 -5.71
N LEU A 319 15.07 -3.75 -6.95
CA LEU A 319 14.32 -2.55 -7.34
C LEU A 319 13.20 -2.94 -8.30
N ARG A 320 11.96 -2.58 -7.97
CA ARG A 320 10.82 -2.70 -8.88
C ARG A 320 10.24 -1.32 -9.16
N VAL A 321 9.99 -1.03 -10.44
CA VAL A 321 9.34 0.21 -10.89
C VAL A 321 8.12 -0.18 -11.71
N GLN A 322 6.94 0.12 -11.17
CA GLN A 322 5.66 -0.32 -11.70
C GLN A 322 4.79 0.88 -12.08
N VAL A 323 4.01 0.73 -13.16
CA VAL A 323 2.94 1.68 -13.55
C VAL A 323 3.43 3.14 -13.54
N SER A 324 4.60 3.38 -14.12
CA SER A 324 5.32 4.66 -13.99
C SER A 324 5.50 5.36 -15.33
N THR A 325 5.49 6.69 -15.34
CA THR A 325 5.75 7.51 -16.55
C THR A 325 7.23 7.60 -16.94
N LEU A 326 8.09 6.82 -16.28
CA LEU A 326 9.53 6.79 -16.48
C LEU A 326 9.87 6.44 -17.94
N ARG A 327 10.60 7.34 -18.62
CA ARG A 327 11.00 7.20 -20.03
C ARG A 327 12.45 6.77 -20.20
N THR A 328 13.32 7.21 -19.30
CA THR A 328 14.76 6.91 -19.33
C THR A 328 15.25 6.45 -17.97
N PHE A 329 16.11 5.43 -17.98
CA PHE A 329 16.78 4.95 -16.78
C PHE A 329 18.27 4.72 -17.03
N VAL A 330 19.11 5.04 -16.05
CA VAL A 330 20.54 4.76 -16.07
C VAL A 330 20.90 3.92 -14.85
N LEU A 331 21.43 2.73 -15.06
CA LEU A 331 22.11 1.98 -14.00
C LEU A 331 23.56 2.47 -13.95
N GLU A 332 23.98 3.08 -12.85
CA GLU A 332 25.36 3.54 -12.69
C GLU A 332 26.34 2.35 -12.56
N ASN A 333 27.64 2.64 -12.70
CA ASN A 333 28.66 1.63 -12.46
C ASN A 333 28.56 1.09 -11.03
N ASP A 334 28.77 -0.22 -10.89
CA ASP A 334 28.90 -0.92 -9.61
C ASP A 334 27.66 -0.83 -8.67
N ALA A 335 26.50 -0.42 -9.20
CA ALA A 335 25.23 -0.44 -8.47
C ALA A 335 24.93 -1.84 -7.88
N TYR A 336 24.35 -1.88 -6.68
CA TYR A 336 24.28 -3.10 -5.86
C TYR A 336 23.07 -4.01 -6.16
N TYR A 337 22.17 -3.60 -7.04
CA TYR A 337 20.96 -4.35 -7.35
C TYR A 337 21.26 -5.69 -7.99
N VAL A 338 20.66 -6.75 -7.44
CA VAL A 338 20.72 -8.12 -7.98
C VAL A 338 19.53 -8.38 -8.90
N VAL A 339 18.40 -7.73 -8.63
CA VAL A 339 17.18 -7.79 -9.43
C VAL A 339 16.68 -6.39 -9.74
N MET A 340 16.39 -6.15 -11.02
CA MET A 340 15.66 -4.96 -11.46
C MET A 340 14.46 -5.36 -12.31
N ASP A 341 13.29 -4.86 -11.94
CA ASP A 341 12.03 -5.10 -12.64
C ASP A 341 11.36 -3.77 -13.00
N PHE A 342 11.09 -3.57 -14.28
CA PHE A 342 10.36 -2.43 -14.81
C PHE A 342 9.10 -2.93 -15.51
N GLU A 343 7.93 -2.71 -14.92
CA GLU A 343 6.66 -3.16 -15.47
C GLU A 343 5.72 -1.99 -15.75
N LYS A 344 5.07 -1.99 -16.92
CA LYS A 344 4.08 -0.97 -17.32
C LYS A 344 4.67 0.45 -17.24
N THR A 345 5.88 0.61 -17.79
CA THR A 345 6.60 1.89 -17.82
C THR A 345 6.56 2.52 -19.21
N HIS A 346 6.99 3.78 -19.31
CA HIS A 346 7.17 4.45 -20.60
C HIS A 346 8.61 4.34 -21.13
N LEU A 347 9.39 3.39 -20.62
CA LEU A 347 10.82 3.28 -20.93
C LEU A 347 11.03 3.14 -22.43
N SER A 348 11.61 4.18 -23.04
CA SER A 348 12.05 4.20 -24.44
C SER A 348 13.57 4.05 -24.57
N SER A 349 14.30 4.28 -23.47
CA SER A 349 15.74 4.06 -23.40
C SER A 349 16.16 3.64 -22.00
N ILE A 350 17.10 2.71 -21.90
CA ILE A 350 17.80 2.35 -20.67
C ILE A 350 19.27 2.14 -21.00
N SER A 351 20.16 2.56 -20.11
CA SER A 351 21.60 2.35 -20.25
C SER A 351 22.20 1.77 -18.98
N PHE A 352 23.28 1.00 -19.17
CA PHE A 352 23.96 0.30 -18.09
C PHE A 352 25.42 0.71 -17.98
N GLY A 353 25.86 1.01 -16.76
CA GLY A 353 27.25 1.03 -16.35
C GLY A 353 27.83 -0.38 -16.27
N ARG A 354 29.13 -0.47 -15.98
CA ARG A 354 29.78 -1.74 -15.66
C ARG A 354 29.12 -2.32 -14.41
N ASN A 355 28.59 -3.53 -14.50
CA ASN A 355 27.90 -4.16 -13.39
C ASN A 355 28.17 -5.66 -13.36
N SER A 356 28.57 -6.16 -12.19
CA SER A 356 28.89 -7.57 -11.93
C SER A 356 27.99 -8.19 -10.86
N ARG A 357 26.83 -7.59 -10.60
CA ARG A 357 25.90 -8.02 -9.53
C ARG A 357 24.49 -8.31 -10.03
N LEU A 358 24.00 -7.56 -11.00
CA LEU A 358 22.66 -7.70 -11.56
C LEU A 358 22.53 -9.05 -12.27
N LYS A 359 21.74 -9.95 -11.67
CA LYS A 359 21.49 -11.31 -12.18
C LYS A 359 20.20 -11.36 -13.00
N LEU A 360 19.17 -10.61 -12.58
CA LEU A 360 17.85 -10.65 -13.20
C LEU A 360 17.43 -9.24 -13.65
N LEU A 361 17.22 -9.07 -14.96
CA LEU A 361 16.67 -7.83 -15.54
C LEU A 361 15.36 -8.14 -16.25
N MET A 362 14.30 -7.48 -15.80
CA MET A 362 12.97 -7.62 -16.36
C MET A 362 12.46 -6.24 -16.80
N ILE A 363 12.09 -6.10 -18.07
CA ILE A 363 11.46 -4.90 -18.61
C ILE A 363 10.25 -5.37 -19.42
N LYS A 364 9.06 -5.12 -18.89
CA LYS A 364 7.79 -5.59 -19.43
C LYS A 364 6.85 -4.43 -19.69
N ARG A 365 6.11 -4.50 -20.80
CA ARG A 365 5.06 -3.51 -21.12
C ARG A 365 5.65 -2.09 -21.18
N SER A 366 6.73 -1.92 -21.93
CA SER A 366 7.47 -0.66 -22.10
C SER A 366 7.46 -0.18 -23.55
N LYS A 367 8.26 0.86 -23.86
CA LYS A 367 8.32 1.50 -25.19
C LYS A 367 9.68 1.31 -25.87
N LEU A 368 10.47 0.31 -25.47
CA LEU A 368 11.77 0.02 -26.08
C LEU A 368 11.58 -0.46 -27.51
N THR A 369 12.32 0.15 -28.45
CA THR A 369 12.28 -0.18 -29.89
C THR A 369 13.47 -1.04 -30.34
N GLN A 370 14.49 -1.18 -29.49
CA GLN A 370 15.70 -1.95 -29.73
C GLN A 370 16.25 -2.48 -28.41
N LEU A 371 17.14 -3.49 -28.48
CA LEU A 371 17.93 -3.90 -27.32
C LEU A 371 18.81 -2.74 -26.82
N PRO A 372 18.99 -2.57 -25.49
CA PRO A 372 19.92 -1.59 -24.97
C PRO A 372 21.36 -1.86 -25.43
N ARG A 373 22.00 -0.88 -26.07
CA ARG A 373 23.37 -1.04 -26.61
C ARG A 373 24.45 -1.34 -25.57
N THR A 374 24.17 -1.00 -24.32
CA THR A 374 25.09 -1.14 -23.18
C THR A 374 24.80 -2.37 -22.33
N ILE A 375 23.89 -3.25 -22.77
CA ILE A 375 23.53 -4.45 -22.01
C ILE A 375 24.71 -5.40 -21.82
N ASP A 376 25.66 -5.39 -22.75
CA ASP A 376 26.93 -6.12 -22.72
C ASP A 376 27.78 -5.83 -21.47
N ARG A 377 27.49 -4.74 -20.74
CA ARG A 377 28.18 -4.37 -19.49
C ARG A 377 27.66 -5.11 -18.25
N LEU A 378 26.56 -5.87 -18.37
CA LEU A 378 25.95 -6.64 -17.28
C LEU A 378 26.55 -8.05 -17.22
N LYS A 379 27.78 -8.19 -16.71
CA LYS A 379 28.54 -9.44 -16.80
C LYS A 379 28.02 -10.58 -15.93
N ALA A 380 27.20 -10.29 -14.91
CA ALA A 380 26.57 -11.29 -14.06
C ALA A 380 25.14 -11.67 -14.48
N LEU A 381 24.63 -11.11 -15.59
CA LEU A 381 23.24 -11.30 -15.98
C LEU A 381 22.96 -12.75 -16.36
N ASN A 382 22.00 -13.36 -15.66
CA ASN A 382 21.54 -14.72 -15.86
C ASN A 382 20.20 -14.77 -16.60
N ARG A 383 19.31 -13.83 -16.29
CA ARG A 383 17.98 -13.75 -16.89
C ARG A 383 17.71 -12.37 -17.47
N LEU A 384 17.35 -12.35 -18.74
CA LEU A 384 16.91 -11.16 -19.45
C LEU A 384 15.49 -11.36 -19.97
N THR A 385 14.58 -10.50 -19.52
CA THR A 385 13.22 -10.42 -20.05
C THR A 385 12.98 -9.02 -20.59
N LEU A 386 12.74 -8.91 -21.90
CA LEU A 386 12.31 -7.69 -22.57
C LEU A 386 11.04 -8.00 -23.37
N SER A 387 9.89 -8.10 -22.72
CA SER A 387 8.63 -8.53 -23.36
C SER A 387 7.55 -7.46 -23.39
N HIS A 388 6.56 -7.62 -24.26
CA HIS A 388 5.47 -6.64 -24.44
C HIS A 388 5.98 -5.21 -24.74
N SER A 389 7.05 -5.07 -25.53
CA SER A 389 7.59 -3.76 -25.93
C SER A 389 7.44 -3.57 -27.45
N LEU A 390 8.29 -2.73 -28.07
CA LEU A 390 8.21 -2.34 -29.48
C LEU A 390 9.46 -2.76 -30.27
N ILE A 391 10.18 -3.79 -29.81
CA ILE A 391 11.46 -4.21 -30.42
C ILE A 391 11.18 -4.81 -31.80
N GLN A 392 11.84 -4.29 -32.85
CA GLN A 392 11.59 -4.68 -34.26
C GLN A 392 12.66 -5.60 -34.83
N ALA A 393 13.91 -5.43 -34.41
CA ALA A 393 15.03 -6.24 -34.85
C ALA A 393 15.98 -6.52 -33.68
N VAL A 394 16.60 -7.70 -33.70
CA VAL A 394 17.50 -8.16 -32.64
C VAL A 394 18.85 -8.54 -33.22
N ASN A 395 19.89 -7.88 -32.72
CA ASN A 395 21.28 -8.26 -32.95
C ASN A 395 21.73 -9.26 -31.90
N LEU A 396 21.89 -10.53 -32.27
CA LEU A 396 22.31 -11.58 -31.35
C LEU A 396 23.78 -11.43 -30.91
N ASN A 397 24.59 -10.66 -31.64
CA ASN A 397 25.97 -10.38 -31.22
C ASN A 397 26.04 -9.68 -29.86
N VAL A 398 25.04 -8.84 -29.55
CA VAL A 398 24.98 -8.12 -28.27
C VAL A 398 24.69 -9.07 -27.12
N ILE A 399 23.85 -10.08 -27.37
CA ILE A 399 23.53 -11.14 -26.40
C ILE A 399 24.74 -12.05 -26.17
N ALA A 400 25.55 -12.30 -27.20
CA ALA A 400 26.77 -13.10 -27.08
C ALA A 400 27.84 -12.49 -26.17
N GLU A 401 27.74 -11.21 -25.82
CA GLU A 401 28.66 -10.55 -24.87
C GLU A 401 28.24 -10.77 -23.40
N LEU A 402 27.18 -11.55 -23.14
CA LEU A 402 26.63 -11.88 -21.81
C LEU A 402 27.01 -13.33 -21.42
N PRO A 403 28.13 -13.54 -20.71
CA PRO A 403 28.70 -14.89 -20.53
C PRO A 403 27.86 -15.82 -19.64
N ASN A 404 27.02 -15.26 -18.77
CA ASN A 404 26.25 -16.01 -17.77
C ASN A 404 24.76 -16.13 -18.11
N LEU A 405 24.33 -15.66 -19.29
CA LEU A 405 22.92 -15.62 -19.65
C LEU A 405 22.39 -17.04 -19.91
N MET A 406 21.38 -17.43 -19.15
CA MET A 406 20.70 -18.73 -19.24
C MET A 406 19.27 -18.60 -19.77
N TYR A 407 18.61 -17.47 -19.53
CA TYR A 407 17.22 -17.25 -19.91
C TYR A 407 17.05 -15.96 -20.71
N LEU A 408 16.48 -16.07 -21.91
CA LEU A 408 16.16 -14.95 -22.79
C LEU A 408 14.68 -14.97 -23.18
N ASP A 409 13.93 -13.99 -22.70
CA ASP A 409 12.54 -13.74 -23.12
C ASP A 409 12.41 -12.42 -23.87
N LEU A 410 12.12 -12.53 -25.17
CA LEU A 410 11.84 -11.43 -26.09
C LEU A 410 10.42 -11.55 -26.67
N SER A 411 9.54 -12.31 -26.01
CA SER A 411 8.18 -12.56 -26.47
C SER A 411 7.33 -11.29 -26.53
N ARG A 412 6.28 -11.31 -27.35
CA ARG A 412 5.28 -10.22 -27.43
C ARG A 412 5.90 -8.87 -27.81
N ASN A 413 6.88 -8.86 -28.71
CA ASN A 413 7.44 -7.64 -29.30
C ASN A 413 6.93 -7.47 -30.74
N LYS A 414 7.71 -6.81 -31.61
CA LYS A 414 7.44 -6.61 -33.03
C LYS A 414 8.58 -7.16 -33.89
N ILE A 415 9.27 -8.19 -33.39
CA ILE A 415 10.52 -8.67 -33.98
C ILE A 415 10.21 -9.32 -35.33
N HIS A 416 10.74 -8.75 -36.41
CA HIS A 416 10.61 -9.28 -37.76
C HIS A 416 11.95 -9.75 -38.35
N SER A 417 13.06 -9.49 -37.66
CA SER A 417 14.40 -9.91 -38.10
C SER A 417 15.31 -10.22 -36.91
N LEU A 418 16.01 -11.35 -36.99
CA LEU A 418 17.12 -11.76 -36.12
C LEU A 418 18.37 -11.81 -36.97
N TYR A 419 19.47 -11.21 -36.50
CA TYR A 419 20.74 -11.26 -37.21
C TYR A 419 21.92 -11.52 -36.28
N PHE A 420 22.92 -12.22 -36.83
CA PHE A 420 24.12 -12.67 -36.15
C PHE A 420 25.28 -12.64 -37.15
N THR A 421 26.45 -12.12 -36.75
CA THR A 421 27.64 -12.16 -37.61
C THR A 421 28.53 -13.32 -37.19
N ALA A 422 28.84 -14.21 -38.12
CA ALA A 422 29.45 -15.53 -37.90
C ALA A 422 30.83 -15.58 -37.22
N GLN A 423 31.42 -14.44 -36.81
CA GLN A 423 32.80 -14.35 -36.30
C GLN A 423 32.96 -14.46 -34.77
N LYS A 424 31.88 -14.50 -34.00
CA LYS A 424 31.92 -14.70 -32.54
C LYS A 424 30.74 -15.56 -32.10
N ALA A 425 30.97 -16.85 -31.89
CA ALA A 425 29.95 -17.73 -31.36
C ALA A 425 30.39 -18.32 -30.02
N LEU A 426 29.95 -17.68 -28.94
CA LEU A 426 29.92 -18.26 -27.59
C LEU A 426 28.69 -17.72 -26.86
N ILE A 427 27.55 -18.41 -27.04
CA ILE A 427 26.40 -18.34 -26.12
C ILE A 427 26.10 -19.75 -25.57
N PRO A 428 27.09 -20.51 -25.07
CA PRO A 428 26.89 -21.92 -24.76
C PRO A 428 25.90 -22.16 -23.62
N ASN A 429 25.68 -21.14 -22.77
CA ASN A 429 24.95 -21.28 -21.52
C ASN A 429 23.45 -21.01 -21.63
N LEU A 430 22.94 -20.61 -22.80
CA LEU A 430 21.52 -20.28 -22.95
C LEU A 430 20.70 -21.58 -22.93
N VAL A 431 19.76 -21.63 -21.99
CA VAL A 431 18.86 -22.78 -21.75
C VAL A 431 17.50 -22.52 -22.37
N ASP A 432 16.97 -21.32 -22.15
CA ASP A 432 15.62 -20.95 -22.56
C ASP A 432 15.60 -19.75 -23.50
N VAL A 433 14.91 -19.90 -24.64
CA VAL A 433 14.69 -18.83 -25.61
C VAL A 433 13.20 -18.70 -25.94
N TYR A 434 12.62 -17.55 -25.56
CA TYR A 434 11.23 -17.22 -25.87
C TYR A 434 11.17 -16.07 -26.88
N LEU A 435 10.67 -16.38 -28.07
CA LEU A 435 10.43 -15.47 -29.18
C LEU A 435 8.96 -15.49 -29.63
N GLY A 436 8.08 -16.13 -28.86
CA GLY A 436 6.66 -16.22 -29.18
C GLY A 436 5.96 -14.85 -29.31
N TYR A 437 4.85 -14.79 -30.05
CA TYR A 437 4.08 -13.55 -30.26
C TYR A 437 4.90 -12.40 -30.88
N ASN A 438 5.67 -12.69 -31.94
CA ASN A 438 6.43 -11.70 -32.69
C ASN A 438 5.96 -11.65 -34.16
N MET A 439 6.78 -11.08 -35.06
CA MET A 439 6.43 -10.86 -36.47
C MET A 439 7.43 -11.54 -37.42
N LEU A 440 8.10 -12.61 -36.96
CA LEU A 440 9.09 -13.34 -37.75
C LEU A 440 8.41 -14.02 -38.93
N ARG A 441 8.94 -13.84 -40.15
CA ARG A 441 8.42 -14.46 -41.38
C ARG A 441 9.16 -15.73 -41.80
N SER A 442 10.39 -15.88 -41.33
CA SER A 442 11.25 -17.04 -41.57
C SER A 442 12.20 -17.20 -40.40
N ILE A 443 12.70 -18.42 -40.18
CA ILE A 443 13.73 -18.69 -39.17
C ILE A 443 14.78 -19.63 -39.75
N ASN A 444 16.06 -19.30 -39.51
CA ASN A 444 17.18 -20.19 -39.82
C ASN A 444 17.67 -20.83 -38.52
N MET A 445 17.53 -22.15 -38.40
CA MET A 445 17.88 -22.90 -37.19
C MET A 445 19.39 -22.94 -36.91
N ASN A 446 20.23 -22.66 -37.91
CA ASN A 446 21.66 -22.49 -37.69
C ASN A 446 21.97 -21.36 -36.70
N LEU A 447 21.03 -20.44 -36.42
CA LEU A 447 21.17 -19.42 -35.39
C LEU A 447 21.35 -20.01 -33.97
N PHE A 448 20.82 -21.21 -33.73
CA PHE A 448 20.83 -21.86 -32.41
C PHE A 448 21.95 -22.90 -32.25
N HIS A 449 22.70 -23.24 -33.31
CA HIS A 449 23.62 -24.38 -33.28
C HIS A 449 24.75 -24.28 -32.24
N THR A 450 25.10 -23.06 -31.80
CA THR A 450 26.16 -22.84 -30.79
C THR A 450 25.66 -22.82 -29.36
N MET A 451 24.34 -22.85 -29.16
CA MET A 451 23.73 -22.80 -27.84
C MET A 451 23.53 -24.22 -27.33
N THR A 452 24.64 -24.87 -26.95
CA THR A 452 24.68 -26.30 -26.61
C THR A 452 23.86 -26.69 -25.38
N SER A 453 23.50 -25.72 -24.53
CA SER A 453 22.68 -25.96 -23.33
C SER A 453 21.19 -25.71 -23.55
N LEU A 454 20.73 -25.44 -24.78
CA LEU A 454 19.32 -25.16 -25.04
C LEU A 454 18.43 -26.35 -24.65
N GLU A 455 17.42 -26.06 -23.85
CA GLU A 455 16.37 -26.99 -23.44
C GLU A 455 15.01 -26.60 -24.02
N ASN A 456 14.71 -25.29 -24.12
CA ASN A 456 13.40 -24.80 -24.55
C ASN A 456 13.51 -23.67 -25.58
N ILE A 457 12.79 -23.84 -26.69
CA ILE A 457 12.63 -22.81 -27.74
C ILE A 457 11.14 -22.59 -28.00
N ASP A 458 10.68 -21.36 -27.82
CA ASP A 458 9.32 -20.92 -28.19
C ASP A 458 9.37 -19.92 -29.35
N LEU A 459 8.86 -20.34 -30.51
CA LEU A 459 8.67 -19.55 -31.73
C LEU A 459 7.17 -19.41 -32.08
N SER A 460 6.27 -19.74 -31.16
CA SER A 460 4.82 -19.75 -31.38
C SER A 460 4.27 -18.37 -31.74
N HIS A 461 3.08 -18.32 -32.34
CA HIS A 461 2.40 -17.05 -32.63
C HIS A 461 3.26 -16.04 -33.40
N ASN A 462 3.95 -16.49 -34.44
CA ASN A 462 4.70 -15.64 -35.36
C ASN A 462 4.04 -15.67 -36.76
N LEU A 463 4.77 -15.27 -37.79
CA LEU A 463 4.33 -15.30 -39.19
C LEU A 463 5.23 -16.25 -40.01
N ILE A 464 5.86 -17.24 -39.38
CA ILE A 464 6.91 -18.06 -39.99
C ILE A 464 6.28 -18.94 -41.07
N GLY A 465 6.65 -18.67 -42.33
CA GLY A 465 6.28 -19.50 -43.47
C GLY A 465 7.35 -20.50 -43.89
N VAL A 466 8.61 -20.23 -43.52
CA VAL A 466 9.77 -21.05 -43.90
C VAL A 466 10.70 -21.22 -42.69
N VAL A 467 11.04 -22.47 -42.40
CA VAL A 467 12.11 -22.88 -41.47
C VAL A 467 13.23 -23.48 -42.32
N SER A 468 14.47 -23.05 -42.10
CA SER A 468 15.64 -23.51 -42.87
C SER A 468 16.82 -23.83 -41.98
N GLY A 469 17.77 -24.63 -42.46
CA GLY A 469 19.02 -24.93 -41.78
C GLY A 469 18.93 -26.07 -40.77
N SER A 470 20.10 -26.51 -40.33
CA SER A 470 20.28 -27.60 -39.37
C SER A 470 20.07 -27.15 -37.93
N LEU A 471 19.60 -28.08 -37.08
CA LEU A 471 19.47 -27.87 -35.65
C LEU A 471 20.12 -29.03 -34.91
N THR A 472 21.28 -28.79 -34.30
CA THR A 472 21.94 -29.77 -33.43
C THR A 472 21.85 -29.27 -31.99
N ALA A 473 20.96 -29.85 -31.20
CA ALA A 473 20.73 -29.45 -29.82
C ALA A 473 20.38 -30.67 -28.96
N SER A 474 21.41 -31.29 -28.38
CA SER A 474 21.27 -32.54 -27.62
C SER A 474 20.42 -32.39 -26.36
N ASN A 475 20.33 -31.20 -25.77
CA ASN A 475 19.54 -30.97 -24.55
C ASN A 475 18.13 -30.47 -24.83
N LEU A 476 17.76 -30.24 -26.10
CA LEU A 476 16.47 -29.63 -26.44
C LEU A 476 15.34 -30.61 -26.10
N THR A 477 14.43 -30.19 -25.23
CA THR A 477 13.26 -30.97 -24.80
C THR A 477 11.95 -30.39 -25.31
N PHE A 478 11.90 -29.08 -25.58
CA PHE A 478 10.71 -28.38 -26.06
C PHE A 478 11.01 -27.45 -27.23
N LEU A 479 10.26 -27.61 -28.32
CA LEU A 479 10.26 -26.71 -29.47
C LEU A 479 8.82 -26.40 -29.89
N ASP A 480 8.42 -25.14 -29.78
CA ASP A 480 7.09 -24.68 -30.18
C ASP A 480 7.15 -23.80 -31.43
N LEU A 481 6.51 -24.29 -32.49
CA LEU A 481 6.29 -23.65 -33.79
C LEU A 481 4.79 -23.42 -34.07
N SER A 482 3.93 -23.58 -33.07
CA SER A 482 2.48 -23.45 -33.21
C SER A 482 2.05 -22.04 -33.61
N PHE A 483 0.84 -21.92 -34.17
CA PHE A 483 0.27 -20.62 -34.58
C PHE A 483 1.19 -19.81 -35.51
N ASN A 484 1.72 -20.46 -36.54
CA ASN A 484 2.56 -19.86 -37.57
C ASN A 484 1.90 -19.99 -38.96
N ARG A 485 2.68 -19.90 -40.04
CA ARG A 485 2.23 -19.97 -41.44
C ARG A 485 2.93 -21.10 -42.22
N LEU A 486 3.42 -22.12 -41.53
CA LEU A 486 4.19 -23.21 -42.13
C LEU A 486 3.27 -24.06 -43.03
N SER A 487 3.69 -24.27 -44.28
CA SER A 487 3.02 -25.21 -45.20
C SER A 487 3.73 -26.56 -45.24
N THR A 488 5.03 -26.57 -44.96
CA THR A 488 5.90 -27.75 -44.84
C THR A 488 6.88 -27.54 -43.70
N LEU A 489 7.41 -28.63 -43.15
CA LEU A 489 8.47 -28.61 -42.15
C LEU A 489 9.45 -29.74 -42.47
N ASP A 490 10.69 -29.39 -42.84
CA ASP A 490 11.74 -30.38 -43.10
C ASP A 490 12.68 -30.46 -41.90
N CYS A 491 12.67 -31.62 -41.25
CA CYS A 491 13.48 -31.91 -40.07
C CYS A 491 14.67 -32.84 -40.38
N CYS A 492 14.96 -33.17 -41.64
CA CYS A 492 15.98 -34.17 -41.99
C CYS A 492 17.40 -33.79 -41.54
N GLU A 493 17.69 -32.48 -41.45
CA GLU A 493 18.97 -31.95 -40.97
C GLU A 493 18.99 -31.66 -39.46
N TRP A 494 17.99 -32.12 -38.69
CA TRP A 494 17.90 -31.88 -37.26
C TRP A 494 18.41 -33.08 -36.46
N SER A 495 19.24 -32.80 -35.45
CA SER A 495 19.74 -33.75 -34.46
C SER A 495 19.36 -33.26 -33.06
N ILE A 496 18.16 -33.67 -32.63
CA ILE A 496 17.53 -33.28 -31.36
C ILE A 496 17.05 -34.53 -30.60
N PRO A 497 17.96 -35.43 -30.18
CA PRO A 497 17.63 -36.77 -29.69
C PRO A 497 16.79 -36.80 -28.40
N ASN A 498 16.79 -35.71 -27.62
CA ASN A 498 16.06 -35.62 -26.35
C ASN A 498 14.76 -34.80 -26.46
N ILE A 499 14.29 -34.49 -27.67
CA ILE A 499 13.04 -33.74 -27.86
C ILE A 499 11.86 -34.53 -27.27
N GLN A 500 11.11 -33.87 -26.39
CA GLN A 500 9.92 -34.45 -25.77
C GLN A 500 8.66 -33.87 -26.39
N ASN A 501 8.67 -32.57 -26.67
CA ASN A 501 7.53 -31.83 -27.17
C ASN A 501 7.95 -31.00 -28.40
N LEU A 502 7.56 -31.46 -29.58
CA LEU A 502 7.59 -30.68 -30.80
C LEU A 502 6.16 -30.26 -31.13
N VAL A 503 5.86 -28.98 -30.92
CA VAL A 503 4.51 -28.43 -31.06
C VAL A 503 4.45 -27.63 -32.35
N ALA A 504 3.53 -27.95 -33.26
CA ALA A 504 3.41 -27.28 -34.56
C ALA A 504 1.95 -27.14 -35.02
N ASP A 505 0.99 -27.24 -34.11
CA ASP A 505 -0.43 -27.06 -34.41
C ASP A 505 -0.76 -25.63 -34.87
N ASN A 506 -1.94 -25.44 -35.45
CA ASN A 506 -2.39 -24.13 -35.95
C ASN A 506 -1.43 -23.51 -37.00
N ASN A 507 -0.91 -24.36 -37.90
CA ASN A 507 -0.16 -24.00 -39.10
C ASN A 507 -0.99 -24.25 -40.38
N LEU A 508 -0.36 -24.18 -41.56
CA LEU A 508 -0.99 -24.37 -42.87
C LEU A 508 -0.61 -25.71 -43.52
N PHE A 509 -0.27 -26.72 -42.71
CA PHE A 509 0.09 -28.05 -43.20
C PHE A 509 -1.07 -28.68 -43.97
N GLN A 510 -0.81 -29.13 -45.20
CA GLN A 510 -1.77 -29.88 -46.01
C GLN A 510 -1.63 -31.40 -45.82
N LEU A 511 -0.45 -31.84 -45.40
CA LEU A 511 -0.09 -33.21 -45.09
C LEU A 511 0.65 -33.19 -43.74
N LEU A 512 0.56 -34.28 -42.98
CA LEU A 512 1.33 -34.41 -41.75
C LEU A 512 2.84 -34.27 -42.09
N PRO A 513 3.57 -33.39 -41.39
CA PRO A 513 5.00 -33.16 -41.64
C PRO A 513 5.87 -34.36 -41.31
#